data_AF-A0A0D3RSG9-F1
#
_entry.id   AF-A0A0D3RSG9-F1
#
_cell.length_a   1.000
_cell.length_b   1.000
_cell.length_c   1.000
_cell.angle_alpha   90.00
_cell.angle_beta   90.00
_cell.angle_gamma   90.00
#
_symmetry.space_group_name_H-M   'P 1'
#
loop_
_entity.id
_entity.type
_entity.pdbx_description
1 polymer ?
#
loop_
_entity_poly.entity_id
_entity_poly.type
_entity_poly.pdbx_seq_one_letter_code
_entity_poly.pdbx_strand_id
1 'polypeptide(L)'
;MKTKKRKKSSRMHGRKAGTHGWGARKKHKKSGHRGGKGMAGTGKRADQKKSLMTKLYGNRYFGKQGVTSRGTKKDKDNRINLGNIEENTDMYLKKGIAKKVGNKIEIDLSSYKILGEGE
;
A
#
# COMPACT_ATOMS: atom_id res chain seq x y z
N MET A 1 2.19 22.58 17.61
CA MET A 1 3.48 23.26 17.90
C MET A 1 4.60 22.59 17.08
N LYS A 2 5.11 23.23 16.02
CA LYS A 2 6.13 22.63 15.14
C LYS A 2 7.52 22.87 15.75
N THR A 3 8.03 21.90 16.51
CA THR A 3 9.35 22.04 17.16
C THR A 3 10.46 21.91 16.12
N LYS A 4 11.22 23.00 15.90
CA LYS A 4 12.43 22.99 15.05
C LYS A 4 13.57 22.30 15.82
N LYS A 5 13.56 20.97 15.86
CA LYS A 5 14.62 20.19 16.50
C LYS A 5 15.92 20.25 15.67
N ARG A 6 17.05 20.44 16.35
CA ARG A 6 18.39 20.41 15.73
C ARG A 6 18.72 19.00 15.21
N LYS A 7 19.53 18.93 14.14
CA LYS A 7 19.99 17.66 13.54
C LYS A 7 20.88 16.89 14.54
N LYS A 8 20.74 15.56 14.57
CA LYS A 8 21.56 14.68 15.42
C LYS A 8 23.07 14.83 15.19
N SER A 9 23.48 15.12 13.95
CA SER A 9 24.89 15.27 13.57
C SER A 9 25.62 16.35 14.36
N SER A 10 24.97 17.50 14.64
CA SER A 10 25.60 18.58 15.41
C SER A 10 25.96 18.16 16.84
N ARG A 11 25.16 17.28 17.45
CA ARG A 11 25.42 16.73 18.79
C ARG A 11 26.53 15.68 18.80
N MET A 12 26.83 15.06 17.67
CA MET A 12 27.84 14.00 17.57
C MET A 12 29.27 14.54 17.41
N HIS A 13 29.45 15.76 16.87
CA HIS A 13 30.77 16.40 16.76
C HIS A 13 31.40 16.74 18.12
N GLY A 14 30.61 17.18 19.11
CA GLY A 14 31.12 17.67 20.39
C GLY A 14 31.38 16.62 21.47
N ARG A 15 31.05 15.35 21.26
CA ARG A 15 31.06 14.31 22.33
C ARG A 15 32.28 13.39 22.34
N LYS A 16 33.41 13.77 21.70
CA LYS A 16 34.54 12.85 21.42
C LYS A 16 34.10 11.54 20.73
N ALA A 17 32.92 11.54 20.10
CA ALA A 17 32.32 10.39 19.44
C ALA A 17 32.92 10.26 18.03
N GLY A 18 34.19 9.86 17.95
CA GLY A 18 34.98 9.86 16.71
C GLY A 18 34.44 8.99 15.57
N THR A 19 33.35 8.24 15.78
CA THR A 19 32.74 7.37 14.76
C THR A 19 31.27 7.68 14.47
N HIS A 20 30.71 8.76 15.04
CA HIS A 20 29.32 9.18 14.80
C HIS A 20 28.27 8.05 14.95
N GLY A 21 28.51 7.08 15.86
CA GLY A 21 27.60 5.97 16.12
C GLY A 21 27.70 4.79 15.14
N TRP A 22 28.70 4.78 14.26
CA TRP A 22 28.92 3.70 13.30
C TRP A 22 29.74 2.51 13.84
N GLY A 23 29.98 2.48 15.15
CA GLY A 23 30.82 1.45 15.78
C GLY A 23 32.29 1.63 15.44
N ALA A 24 32.99 0.55 15.10
CA ALA A 24 34.41 0.60 14.77
C ALA A 24 34.69 1.39 13.46
N ARG A 25 35.80 2.11 13.40
CA ARG A 25 36.21 2.99 12.27
C ARG A 25 36.26 2.29 10.90
N LYS A 26 36.40 0.96 10.89
CA LYS A 26 36.42 0.13 9.67
C LYS A 26 35.03 -0.28 9.15
N LYS A 27 33.94 -0.02 9.87
CA LYS A 27 32.61 -0.60 9.58
C LYS A 27 31.67 0.27 8.75
N HIS A 28 31.91 1.58 8.65
CA HIS A 28 31.14 2.48 7.79
C HIS A 28 31.97 2.95 6.60
N LYS A 29 32.07 2.09 5.59
CA LYS A 29 32.68 2.40 4.29
C LYS A 29 31.62 2.38 3.19
N LYS A 30 32.07 2.31 1.94
CA LYS A 30 31.24 2.37 0.72
C LYS A 30 30.38 1.11 0.55
N SER A 31 29.93 0.85 -0.68
CA SER A 31 29.01 -0.23 -1.05
C SER A 31 29.44 -1.65 -0.65
N GLY A 32 30.74 -1.91 -0.45
CA GLY A 32 31.21 -3.21 0.04
C GLY A 32 30.59 -3.60 1.38
N HIS A 33 30.48 -2.65 2.32
CA HIS A 33 29.83 -2.90 3.62
C HIS A 33 28.31 -3.04 3.53
N ARG A 34 27.72 -2.68 2.38
CA ARG A 34 26.28 -2.81 2.13
C ARG A 34 25.93 -4.07 1.33
N GLY A 35 26.91 -4.92 1.01
CA GLY A 35 26.71 -6.09 0.14
C GLY A 35 26.34 -5.67 -1.30
N GLY A 36 27.03 -4.66 -1.84
CA GLY A 36 26.78 -4.12 -3.17
C GLY A 36 25.85 -2.90 -3.20
N LYS A 37 25.73 -2.27 -4.38
CA LYS A 37 24.87 -1.10 -4.59
C LYS A 37 23.42 -1.56 -4.85
N GLY A 38 22.45 -0.89 -4.23
CA GLY A 38 21.02 -1.16 -4.44
C GLY A 38 20.61 -2.62 -4.14
N MET A 39 19.86 -3.21 -5.08
CA MET A 39 19.34 -4.58 -5.01
C MET A 39 20.36 -5.64 -5.46
N ALA A 40 21.65 -5.33 -5.46
CA ALA A 40 22.69 -6.33 -5.72
C ALA A 40 22.63 -7.47 -4.70
N GLY A 41 22.84 -8.71 -5.16
CA GLY A 41 22.83 -9.91 -4.33
C GLY A 41 21.44 -10.38 -3.89
N THR A 42 20.36 -9.78 -4.40
CA THR A 42 18.99 -10.14 -4.02
C THR A 42 18.50 -11.45 -4.63
N GLY A 43 19.20 -11.98 -5.63
CA GLY A 43 18.91 -13.22 -6.34
C GLY A 43 19.30 -13.15 -7.83
N LYS A 44 18.85 -14.14 -8.61
CA LYS A 44 19.14 -14.37 -10.06
C LYS A 44 20.58 -14.74 -10.42
N ARG A 45 21.59 -14.08 -9.84
CA ARG A 45 23.02 -14.41 -10.05
C ARG A 45 23.81 -14.57 -8.75
N ALA A 46 23.48 -13.78 -7.72
CA ALA A 46 24.17 -13.82 -6.43
C ALA A 46 23.15 -13.75 -5.30
N ASP A 47 23.45 -14.41 -4.19
CA ASP A 47 22.45 -14.77 -3.17
C ASP A 47 22.68 -14.10 -1.79
N GLN A 48 23.60 -13.14 -1.70
CA GLN A 48 23.99 -12.45 -0.45
C GLN A 48 22.83 -11.76 0.30
N LYS A 49 21.75 -11.40 -0.40
CA LYS A 49 20.53 -10.75 0.12
C LYS A 49 19.26 -11.52 -0.29
N LYS A 50 19.37 -12.78 -0.71
CA LYS A 50 18.21 -13.59 -1.15
C LYS A 50 17.19 -13.82 -0.05
N SER A 51 17.67 -14.15 1.16
CA SER A 51 16.82 -14.35 2.34
C SER A 51 15.97 -13.12 2.68
N LEU A 52 16.52 -11.91 2.52
CA LEU A 52 15.79 -10.66 2.71
C LEU A 52 14.62 -10.55 1.74
N MET A 53 14.84 -10.78 0.45
CA MET A 53 13.78 -10.67 -0.57
C MET A 53 12.72 -11.75 -0.41
N THR A 54 13.12 -13.00 -0.15
CA THR A 54 12.18 -14.09 0.08
C THR A 54 11.27 -13.81 1.28
N LYS A 55 11.80 -13.19 2.35
CA LYS A 55 11.00 -12.80 3.50
C LYS A 55 10.04 -11.64 3.22
N LEU A 56 10.47 -10.63 2.45
CA LEU A 56 9.68 -9.43 2.18
C LEU A 56 8.59 -9.63 1.12
N TYR A 57 8.93 -10.35 0.05
CA TYR A 57 8.12 -10.40 -1.17
C TYR A 57 7.76 -11.84 -1.58
N GLY A 58 8.22 -12.84 -0.84
CA GLY A 58 8.01 -14.25 -1.15
C GLY A 58 8.64 -14.66 -2.48
N ASN A 59 8.13 -15.75 -3.04
CA ASN A 59 8.64 -16.35 -4.27
C ASN A 59 8.22 -15.60 -5.54
N ARG A 60 7.40 -14.55 -5.42
CA ARG A 60 6.86 -13.78 -6.56
C ARG A 60 7.75 -12.63 -7.01
N TYR A 61 8.84 -12.37 -6.27
CA TYR A 61 9.74 -11.25 -6.55
C TYR A 61 10.54 -11.43 -7.84
N PHE A 62 11.00 -12.66 -8.13
CA PHE A 62 11.70 -12.97 -9.37
C PHE A 62 10.78 -13.72 -10.33
N GLY A 63 10.86 -13.36 -11.61
CA GLY A 63 10.06 -13.95 -12.68
C GLY A 63 9.00 -13.00 -13.21
N LYS A 64 8.28 -13.45 -14.24
CA LYS A 64 7.10 -12.77 -14.77
C LYS A 64 5.87 -13.60 -14.39
N GLN A 65 4.76 -12.95 -14.05
CA GLN A 65 3.52 -13.63 -13.74
C GLN A 65 2.37 -13.06 -14.58
N GLY A 66 1.61 -13.95 -15.21
CA GLY A 66 0.40 -13.62 -15.97
C GLY A 66 0.67 -12.92 -17.31
N VAL A 67 -0.43 -12.70 -18.03
CA VAL A 67 -0.47 -11.85 -19.22
C VAL A 67 -1.01 -10.48 -18.82
N THR A 68 -0.25 -9.42 -19.03
CA THR A 68 -0.75 -8.05 -18.81
C THR A 68 -1.67 -7.70 -19.96
N SER A 69 -2.95 -7.40 -19.69
CA SER A 69 -3.86 -6.88 -20.72
C SER A 69 -3.27 -5.59 -21.32
N ARG A 70 -3.35 -5.41 -22.66
CA ARG A 70 -2.69 -4.31 -23.41
C ARG A 70 -2.98 -2.90 -22.86
N GLY A 71 -4.12 -2.69 -22.22
CA GLY A 71 -4.34 -1.58 -21.30
C GLY A 71 -4.82 -2.15 -19.98
N THR A 72 -4.39 -1.59 -18.86
CA THR A 72 -4.78 -1.95 -17.50
C THR A 72 -6.30 -1.81 -17.33
N LYS A 73 -7.10 -2.78 -17.79
CA LYS A 73 -8.56 -2.78 -17.69
C LYS A 73 -8.92 -3.02 -16.23
N LYS A 74 -8.94 -1.95 -15.46
CA LYS A 74 -9.51 -1.94 -14.11
C LYS A 74 -11.00 -2.15 -14.27
N ASP A 75 -11.54 -3.03 -13.44
CA ASP A 75 -12.99 -3.11 -13.26
C ASP A 75 -13.50 -1.73 -12.80
N LYS A 76 -14.42 -1.16 -13.57
CA LYS A 76 -15.09 0.12 -13.27
C LYS A 76 -16.57 -0.11 -12.97
N ASP A 77 -17.00 -1.36 -12.87
CA ASP A 77 -18.39 -1.70 -12.67
C ASP A 77 -18.80 -1.24 -11.27
N ASN A 78 -19.84 -0.43 -11.20
CA ASN A 78 -20.41 -0.02 -9.93
C ASN A 78 -21.21 -1.18 -9.35
N ARG A 79 -20.89 -1.59 -8.11
CA ARG A 79 -21.54 -2.70 -7.43
C ARG A 79 -22.12 -2.21 -6.10
N ILE A 80 -23.30 -2.71 -5.74
CA ILE A 80 -23.98 -2.39 -4.48
C ILE A 80 -24.52 -3.67 -3.84
N ASN A 81 -24.38 -3.78 -2.52
CA ASN A 81 -24.87 -4.91 -1.72
C ASN A 81 -26.29 -4.60 -1.20
N LEU A 82 -27.10 -5.63 -0.93
CA LEU A 82 -28.47 -5.50 -0.40
C LEU A 82 -28.50 -4.79 0.96
N GLY A 83 -27.67 -5.19 1.92
CA GLY A 83 -27.65 -4.54 3.24
C GLY A 83 -27.28 -3.04 3.18
N ASN A 84 -26.41 -2.66 2.23
CA ASN A 84 -26.09 -1.24 2.01
C ASN A 84 -27.30 -0.46 1.48
N ILE A 85 -28.23 -1.10 0.77
CA ILE A 85 -29.46 -0.47 0.30
C ILE A 85 -30.39 -0.24 1.48
N GLU A 86 -30.57 -1.25 2.36
CA GLU A 86 -31.44 -1.17 3.53
C GLU A 86 -31.01 -0.05 4.49
N GLU A 87 -29.73 -0.04 4.90
CA GLU A 87 -29.17 0.94 5.84
C GLU A 87 -29.27 2.39 5.34
N ASN A 88 -29.23 2.59 4.02
CA ASN A 88 -29.18 3.92 3.40
C ASN A 88 -30.52 4.38 2.80
N THR A 89 -31.60 3.61 2.95
CA THR A 89 -32.94 3.95 2.44
C THR A 89 -33.39 5.36 2.81
N ASP A 90 -33.26 5.74 4.08
CA ASP A 90 -33.59 7.08 4.58
C ASP A 90 -32.76 8.19 3.93
N MET A 91 -31.47 7.92 3.70
CA MET A 91 -30.58 8.86 3.04
C MET A 91 -30.92 9.00 1.55
N TYR A 92 -31.32 7.92 0.88
CA TYR A 92 -31.72 7.95 -0.52
C TYR A 92 -33.04 8.68 -0.75
N LEU A 93 -33.96 8.60 0.19
CA LEU A 93 -35.18 9.41 0.21
C LEU A 93 -34.85 10.91 0.37
N LYS A 94 -33.97 11.26 1.31
CA LYS A 94 -33.53 12.66 1.53
C LYS A 94 -32.78 13.24 0.32
N LYS A 95 -32.03 12.42 -0.41
CA LYS A 95 -31.27 12.82 -1.60
C LYS A 95 -32.12 12.79 -2.89
N GLY A 96 -33.37 12.34 -2.84
CA GLY A 96 -34.25 12.24 -4.01
C GLY A 96 -33.89 11.14 -5.00
N ILE A 97 -33.03 10.18 -4.59
CA ILE A 97 -32.64 9.01 -5.40
C ILE A 97 -33.73 7.94 -5.31
N ALA A 98 -34.38 7.85 -4.15
CA ALA A 98 -35.54 6.99 -3.93
C ALA A 98 -36.83 7.81 -3.98
N LYS A 99 -37.85 7.28 -4.65
CA LYS A 99 -39.21 7.88 -4.70
C LYS A 99 -40.16 7.04 -3.86
N LYS A 100 -40.96 7.72 -3.03
CA LYS A 100 -42.06 7.06 -2.32
C LYS A 100 -43.32 7.12 -3.19
N VAL A 101 -43.72 5.98 -3.75
CA VAL A 101 -44.95 5.83 -4.54
C VAL A 101 -45.93 5.03 -3.71
N GLY A 102 -46.83 5.73 -3.00
CA GLY A 102 -47.78 5.13 -2.07
C GLY A 102 -47.09 4.42 -0.90
N ASN A 103 -47.26 3.10 -0.80
CA ASN A 103 -46.69 2.24 0.24
C ASN A 103 -45.34 1.61 -0.14
N LYS A 104 -44.77 1.93 -1.32
CA LYS A 104 -43.52 1.35 -1.80
C LYS A 104 -42.43 2.42 -1.98
N ILE A 105 -41.19 2.02 -1.76
CA ILE A 105 -39.99 2.84 -2.06
C ILE A 105 -39.39 2.29 -3.35
N GLU A 106 -39.31 3.13 -4.37
CA GLU A 106 -38.71 2.80 -5.66
C GLU A 106 -37.32 3.45 -5.76
N ILE A 107 -36.30 2.66 -6.08
CA ILE A 107 -34.90 3.11 -6.20
C ILE A 107 -34.40 2.74 -7.60
N ASP A 108 -33.93 3.72 -8.36
CA ASP A 108 -33.31 3.47 -9.67
C ASP A 108 -31.83 3.10 -9.49
N LEU A 109 -31.53 1.82 -9.75
CA LEU A 109 -30.19 1.23 -9.70
C LEU A 109 -29.74 0.71 -11.08
N SER A 110 -30.30 1.22 -12.18
CA SER A 110 -30.02 0.77 -13.55
C SER A 110 -28.54 0.70 -13.94
N SER A 111 -27.69 1.54 -13.33
CA SER A 111 -26.25 1.58 -13.57
C SER A 111 -25.41 0.69 -12.64
N TYR A 112 -26.04 -0.04 -11.71
CA TYR A 112 -25.35 -0.80 -10.66
C TYR A 112 -25.61 -2.30 -10.77
N LYS A 113 -24.57 -3.10 -10.49
CA LYS A 113 -24.71 -4.54 -10.27
C LYS A 113 -25.04 -4.82 -8.80
N ILE A 114 -26.19 -5.43 -8.55
CA ILE A 114 -26.64 -5.77 -7.19
C ILE A 114 -26.01 -7.11 -6.78
N LEU A 115 -25.47 -7.17 -5.56
CA LEU A 115 -24.89 -8.34 -4.92
C LEU A 115 -25.66 -8.69 -3.65
N GLY A 116 -25.80 -9.98 -3.35
CA GLY A 116 -26.64 -10.51 -2.27
C GLY A 116 -25.91 -10.72 -0.94
N GLU A 117 -25.13 -9.74 -0.51
CA GLU A 117 -24.49 -9.78 0.81
C GLU A 117 -25.22 -8.81 1.76
N GLY A 118 -25.62 -9.31 2.93
CA GLY A 118 -26.52 -8.62 3.86
C GLY A 118 -27.99 -9.05 3.73
N GLU A 119 -28.77 -8.73 4.75
CA GLU A 119 -30.25 -8.82 4.74
C GLU A 119 -30.84 -7.45 4.33
#